data_AF-A0A4U8SY36-F1
#
_entry.id   AF-A0A4U8SY36-F1
#
_cell.length_a   1.000
_cell.length_b   1.000
_cell.length_c   1.000
_cell.angle_alpha   90.00
_cell.angle_beta   90.00
_cell.angle_gamma   90.00
#
_symmetry.space_group_name_H-M   'P 1'
#
loop_
_entity.id
_entity.type
_entity.pdbx_description
1 polymer ?
#
loop_
_entity_poly.entity_id
_entity_poly.type
_entity_poly.pdbx_seq_one_letter_code
_entity_poly.pdbx_strand_id
1 'polypeptide(L)'
;MRYSKRSAFSAFEVLCVIIIVGILASVGIKYMGHIQHKQCVLRLKAKLAFTQNALSKYYTQAFIQANSFQPEIARQILQTATLDSTPTCRFSLESNALKATINSQILYFSIQPSDLSLNPIISCNLSQPLCKEFSDRILDK
;
A
#
# COMPACT_ATOMS: atom_id res chain seq x y z
N MET A 1 18.84 -55.59 28.80
CA MET A 1 18.48 -54.41 27.98
C MET A 1 16.97 -54.25 27.99
N ARG A 2 16.43 -53.17 28.57
CA ARG A 2 15.00 -52.88 28.57
C ARG A 2 14.62 -52.25 27.22
N TYR A 3 13.87 -52.96 26.40
CA TYR A 3 13.27 -52.40 25.18
C TYR A 3 12.22 -51.36 25.59
N SER A 4 12.50 -50.09 25.33
CA SER A 4 11.51 -49.02 25.39
C SER A 4 10.50 -49.24 24.26
N LYS A 5 9.29 -49.72 24.57
CA LYS A 5 8.15 -49.64 23.66
C LYS A 5 7.81 -48.16 23.50
N ARG A 6 8.44 -47.46 22.56
CA ARG A 6 7.91 -46.20 22.07
C ARG A 6 6.61 -46.54 21.37
N SER A 7 5.48 -46.04 21.88
CA SER A 7 4.21 -46.11 21.17
C SER A 7 4.41 -45.38 19.85
N ALA A 8 4.57 -46.13 18.76
CA ALA A 8 4.58 -45.55 17.43
C ALA A 8 3.17 -45.00 17.19
N PHE A 9 3.08 -43.74 16.77
CA PHE A 9 1.82 -43.12 16.37
C PHE A 9 1.11 -44.05 15.35
N SER A 10 -0.18 -44.29 15.56
CA SER A 10 -0.96 -45.08 14.60
C SER A 10 -0.95 -44.36 13.26
N ALA A 11 -0.79 -45.08 12.15
CA ALA A 11 -0.84 -44.49 10.81
C ALA A 11 -2.13 -43.68 10.58
N PHE A 12 -3.22 -44.07 11.25
CA PHE A 12 -4.48 -43.34 11.27
C PHE A 12 -4.37 -41.97 11.97
N GLU A 13 -3.66 -41.91 13.10
CA GLU A 13 -3.44 -40.66 13.84
C GLU A 13 -2.61 -39.67 13.03
N VAL A 14 -1.56 -40.15 12.36
CA VAL A 14 -0.76 -39.33 11.43
C VAL A 14 -1.59 -38.82 10.26
N LEU A 15 -2.44 -39.67 9.68
CA LEU A 15 -3.33 -39.29 8.57
C LEU A 15 -4.35 -38.22 8.99
N CYS A 16 -4.94 -38.35 10.18
CA CYS A 16 -5.83 -37.32 10.73
C CYS A 16 -5.09 -35.98 10.94
N VAL A 17 -3.87 -35.99 11.48
CA VAL A 17 -3.08 -34.77 11.66
C VAL A 17 -2.78 -34.09 10.33
N ILE A 18 -2.39 -34.84 9.29
CA ILE A 18 -2.12 -34.28 7.96
C ILE A 18 -3.37 -33.62 7.38
N ILE A 19 -4.54 -34.25 7.51
CA ILE A 19 -5.81 -33.68 7.03
C ILE A 19 -6.14 -32.38 7.78
N ILE A 20 -6.04 -32.39 9.12
CA ILE A 20 -6.33 -31.21 9.94
C ILE A 20 -5.39 -30.05 9.59
N VAL A 21 -4.09 -30.32 9.51
CA VAL A 21 -3.08 -29.32 9.13
C VAL A 21 -3.32 -28.81 7.71
N GLY A 22 -3.68 -29.68 6.77
CA GLY A 22 -4.01 -29.30 5.40
C GLY A 22 -5.21 -28.34 5.33
N ILE A 23 -6.28 -28.61 6.07
CA ILE A 23 -7.46 -27.75 6.15
C ILE A 23 -7.08 -26.39 6.77
N LEU A 24 -6.40 -26.39 7.92
CA LEU A 24 -6.01 -25.16 8.61
C LEU A 24 -5.06 -24.31 7.75
N ALA A 25 -4.10 -24.91 7.07
CA ALA A 25 -3.18 -24.22 6.16
C ALA A 25 -3.93 -23.57 4.98
N SER A 26 -4.89 -24.29 4.38
CA SER A 26 -5.66 -23.77 3.24
C SER A 26 -6.49 -22.53 3.57
N VAL A 27 -7.06 -22.49 4.79
CA VAL A 27 -7.81 -21.32 5.28
C VAL A 27 -6.86 -20.19 5.69
N GLY A 28 -5.77 -20.53 6.38
CA GLY A 28 -4.77 -19.56 6.84
C GLY A 28 -4.13 -18.76 5.71
N ILE A 29 -3.77 -19.41 4.61
CA ILE A 29 -3.13 -18.75 3.45
C ILE A 29 -4.05 -17.68 2.83
N LYS A 30 -5.34 -17.98 2.66
CA LYS A 30 -6.32 -17.03 2.10
C LYS A 30 -6.47 -15.79 2.99
N TYR A 31 -6.56 -16.00 4.29
CA TYR A 31 -6.71 -14.91 5.26
C TYR A 31 -5.46 -14.02 5.32
N MET A 32 -4.27 -14.63 5.31
CA MET A 32 -3.00 -13.91 5.36
C MET A 32 -2.78 -13.03 4.13
N GLY A 33 -3.19 -13.47 2.94
CA GLY A 33 -3.16 -12.66 1.71
C GLY A 33 -4.03 -11.40 1.80
N HIS A 34 -5.23 -11.49 2.41
CA HIS A 34 -6.10 -10.33 2.61
C HIS A 34 -5.48 -9.32 3.58
N ILE A 35 -4.86 -9.80 4.67
CA ILE A 35 -4.17 -8.93 5.63
C ILE A 35 -3.02 -8.18 4.96
N GLN A 36 -2.19 -8.89 4.17
CA GLN A 36 -1.08 -8.25 3.45
C GLN A 36 -1.56 -7.17 2.48
N HIS A 37 -2.66 -7.42 1.76
CA HIS A 37 -3.28 -6.42 0.89
C HIS A 37 -3.71 -5.18 1.68
N LYS A 38 -4.45 -5.36 2.77
CA LYS A 38 -4.96 -4.25 3.61
C LYS A 38 -3.82 -3.45 4.25
N GLN A 39 -2.77 -4.13 4.73
CA GLN A 39 -1.57 -3.48 5.26
C GLN A 39 -0.87 -2.64 4.19
N CYS A 40 -0.77 -3.16 2.96
CA CYS A 40 -0.18 -2.43 1.85
C CYS A 40 -0.99 -1.16 1.53
N VAL A 41 -2.31 -1.28 1.39
CA VAL A 41 -3.20 -0.14 1.13
C VAL A 41 -3.05 0.93 2.22
N LEU A 42 -3.09 0.55 3.50
CA LEU A 42 -2.90 1.48 4.62
C LEU A 42 -1.53 2.16 4.59
N ARG A 43 -0.47 1.41 4.30
CA ARG A 43 0.89 1.97 4.21
C ARG A 43 1.01 2.97 3.07
N LEU A 44 0.49 2.65 1.88
CA LEU A 44 0.50 3.55 0.73
C LEU A 44 -0.38 4.77 0.98
N LYS A 45 -1.53 4.61 1.65
CA LYS A 45 -2.40 5.72 2.03
C LYS A 45 -1.71 6.68 3.01
N ALA A 46 -1.04 6.16 4.03
CA ALA A 46 -0.26 6.97 4.96
C ALA A 46 0.88 7.71 4.25
N LYS A 47 1.60 7.04 3.33
CA LYS A 47 2.62 7.67 2.49
C LYS A 47 2.03 8.80 1.63
N LEU A 48 0.88 8.56 0.98
CA LEU A 48 0.21 9.56 0.15
C LEU A 48 -0.20 10.78 0.98
N ALA A 49 -0.80 10.58 2.14
CA ALA A 49 -1.18 11.66 3.05
C ALA A 49 0.05 12.45 3.54
N PHE A 50 1.14 11.77 3.89
CA PHE A 50 2.39 12.41 4.26
C PHE A 50 2.95 13.27 3.12
N THR A 51 2.97 12.74 1.89
CA THR A 51 3.42 13.47 0.70
C THR A 51 2.53 14.68 0.40
N GLN A 52 1.20 14.55 0.47
CA GLN A 52 0.28 15.68 0.27
C GLN A 52 0.46 16.76 1.34
N ASN A 53 0.70 16.37 2.60
CA ASN A 53 0.99 17.31 3.68
C ASN A 53 2.33 18.02 3.48
N ALA A 54 3.36 17.29 3.03
CA ALA A 54 4.67 17.87 2.73
C ALA A 54 4.60 18.87 1.57
N LEU A 55 3.86 18.54 0.50
CA LEU A 55 3.59 19.46 -0.61
C LEU A 55 2.83 20.69 -0.12
N SER A 56 1.71 20.50 0.59
CA SER A 56 0.91 21.60 1.12
C SER A 56 1.72 22.52 2.04
N LYS A 57 2.58 21.96 2.89
CA LYS A 57 3.52 22.73 3.73
C LYS A 57 4.50 23.54 2.88
N TYR A 58 5.09 22.93 1.86
CA TYR A 58 6.03 23.60 0.97
C TYR A 58 5.40 24.81 0.26
N TYR A 59 4.26 24.61 -0.40
CA TYR A 59 3.57 25.70 -1.12
C TYR A 59 3.07 26.79 -0.17
N THR A 60 2.56 26.42 1.01
CA THR A 60 2.13 27.38 2.03
C THR A 60 3.31 28.22 2.52
N GLN A 61 4.46 27.60 2.79
CA GLN A 61 5.65 28.30 3.24
C GLN A 61 6.19 29.25 2.16
N ALA A 62 6.27 28.78 0.90
CA ALA A 62 6.71 29.60 -0.21
C ALA A 62 5.79 30.82 -0.42
N PHE A 63 4.48 30.62 -0.30
CA PHE A 63 3.49 31.70 -0.37
C PHE A 63 3.67 32.74 0.75
N ILE A 64 3.80 32.29 2.00
CA ILE A 64 3.99 33.20 3.16
C ILE A 64 5.29 34.01 3.03
N GLN A 65 6.35 33.40 2.51
CA GLN A 65 7.66 34.03 2.36
C GLN A 65 7.79 34.85 1.07
N ALA A 66 6.76 34.93 0.24
CA ALA A 66 6.80 35.55 -1.09
C ALA A 66 7.95 35.02 -1.98
N ASN A 67 8.33 33.75 -1.79
CA ASN A 67 9.36 33.08 -2.57
C ASN A 67 8.76 32.52 -3.86
N SER A 68 9.55 32.47 -4.93
CA SER A 68 9.17 31.78 -6.16
C SER A 68 9.05 30.27 -5.92
N PHE A 69 8.02 29.65 -6.49
CA PHE A 69 7.87 28.19 -6.46
C PHE A 69 8.95 27.52 -7.33
N GLN A 70 9.56 26.47 -6.80
CA GLN A 70 10.57 25.65 -7.47
C GLN A 70 9.98 24.25 -7.70
N PRO A 71 9.57 23.91 -8.94
CA PRO A 71 8.99 22.61 -9.28
C PRO A 71 9.88 21.41 -8.89
N GLU A 72 11.20 21.61 -8.87
CA GLU A 72 12.19 20.62 -8.49
C GLU A 72 12.01 20.13 -7.05
N ILE A 73 11.70 21.04 -6.11
CA ILE A 73 11.47 20.69 -4.70
C ILE A 73 10.17 19.87 -4.59
N ALA A 74 9.10 20.29 -5.30
CA ALA A 74 7.86 19.54 -5.34
C ALA A 74 8.05 18.14 -5.94
N ARG A 75 8.87 18.01 -7.01
CA ARG A 75 9.26 16.70 -7.56
C ARG A 75 10.05 15.87 -6.57
N GLN A 76 10.98 16.46 -5.82
CA GLN A 76 11.73 15.74 -4.77
C GLN A 76 10.78 15.22 -3.69
N ILE A 77 9.82 16.02 -3.24
CA ILE A 77 8.80 15.59 -2.27
C ILE A 77 8.01 14.41 -2.84
N LEU A 78 7.58 14.45 -4.11
CA LEU A 78 6.90 13.33 -4.78
C LEU A 78 7.81 12.09 -4.91
N GLN A 79 9.10 12.26 -5.16
CA GLN A 79 10.08 11.16 -5.21
C GLN A 79 10.23 10.48 -3.85
N THR A 80 10.14 11.21 -2.74
CA THR A 80 10.20 10.58 -1.40
C THR A 80 9.09 9.56 -1.18
N ALA A 81 7.92 9.71 -1.83
CA ALA A 81 6.83 8.74 -1.78
C ALA A 81 7.23 7.36 -2.36
N THR A 82 8.21 7.34 -3.27
CA THR A 82 8.70 6.13 -3.94
C THR A 82 9.80 5.41 -3.16
N LEU A 83 10.37 6.03 -2.12
CA LEU A 83 11.37 5.42 -1.24
C LEU A 83 10.74 4.29 -0.40
N ASP A 84 11.55 3.31 0.00
CA ASP A 84 11.14 2.14 0.79
C ASP A 84 9.96 1.38 0.18
N SER A 85 10.16 0.94 -1.05
CA SER A 85 9.18 0.28 -1.91
C SER A 85 9.50 -1.20 -2.07
N THR A 86 8.53 -2.09 -1.82
CA THR A 86 8.66 -3.53 -2.14
C THR A 86 8.08 -3.79 -3.53
N PRO A 87 8.43 -4.90 -4.21
CA PRO A 87 7.93 -5.20 -5.56
C PRO A 87 6.39 -5.22 -5.63
N THR A 88 5.74 -5.67 -4.55
CA THR A 88 4.30 -5.85 -4.43
C THR A 88 3.60 -4.71 -3.69
N CYS A 89 4.31 -3.77 -3.07
CA CYS A 89 3.70 -2.66 -2.36
C CYS A 89 4.54 -1.40 -2.50
N ARG A 90 4.22 -0.58 -3.50
CA ARG A 90 5.04 0.58 -3.84
C ARG A 90 4.31 1.69 -4.55
N PHE A 91 4.86 2.88 -4.42
CA PHE A 91 4.62 3.97 -5.36
C PHE A 91 5.77 4.03 -6.38
N SER A 92 5.41 4.29 -7.62
CA SER A 92 6.33 4.70 -8.68
C SER A 92 5.85 6.02 -9.27
N LEU A 93 6.78 6.94 -9.46
CA LEU A 93 6.49 8.24 -10.02
C LEU A 93 6.74 8.22 -11.54
N GLU A 94 5.71 8.52 -12.31
CA GLU A 94 5.79 8.77 -13.74
C GLU A 94 5.77 10.29 -13.98
N SER A 95 5.88 10.74 -15.24
CA SER A 95 6.05 12.17 -15.54
C SER A 95 4.95 13.04 -14.92
N ASN A 96 3.68 12.65 -15.06
CA ASN A 96 2.51 13.39 -14.59
C ASN A 96 1.55 12.56 -13.70
N ALA A 97 1.98 11.37 -13.28
CA ALA A 97 1.14 10.45 -12.54
C ALA A 97 1.92 9.76 -11.44
N LEU A 98 1.23 9.46 -10.33
CA LEU A 98 1.74 8.60 -9.28
C LEU A 98 1.06 7.24 -9.41
N LYS A 99 1.84 6.18 -9.56
CA LYS A 99 1.34 4.81 -9.73
C LYS A 99 1.52 4.04 -8.44
N ALA A 100 0.43 3.54 -7.87
CA ALA A 100 0.44 2.57 -6.77
C ALA A 100 0.40 1.15 -7.34
N THR A 101 1.31 0.30 -6.87
CA THR A 101 1.30 -1.15 -7.12
C THR A 101 0.98 -1.86 -5.80
N ILE A 102 -0.09 -2.66 -5.79
CA ILE A 102 -0.61 -3.38 -4.63
C ILE A 102 -0.85 -4.83 -5.04
N ASN A 103 0.06 -5.70 -4.68
CA ASN A 103 0.15 -7.08 -5.15
C ASN A 103 0.11 -7.15 -6.68
N SER A 104 -1.00 -7.64 -7.24
CA SER A 104 -1.25 -7.73 -8.70
C SER A 104 -2.05 -6.56 -9.27
N GLN A 105 -2.51 -5.64 -8.42
CA GLN A 105 -3.36 -4.52 -8.82
C GLN A 105 -2.55 -3.23 -8.94
N ILE A 106 -2.96 -2.38 -9.87
CA ILE A 106 -2.33 -1.10 -10.15
C ILE A 106 -3.39 -0.01 -10.10
N LEU A 107 -3.08 1.09 -9.41
CA LEU A 107 -3.88 2.29 -9.36
C LEU A 107 -3.04 3.48 -9.83
N TYR A 108 -3.60 4.29 -10.73
CA TYR A 108 -2.96 5.52 -11.19
C TYR A 108 -3.62 6.72 -10.54
N PHE A 109 -2.81 7.61 -9.99
CA PHE A 109 -3.21 8.90 -9.49
C PHE A 109 -2.77 9.99 -10.46
N SER A 110 -3.70 10.84 -10.87
CA SER A 110 -3.43 12.06 -11.63
C SER A 110 -2.91 13.15 -10.68
N ILE A 111 -1.85 13.83 -11.10
CA ILE A 111 -1.26 14.98 -10.39
C ILE A 111 -1.62 16.23 -11.19
N GLN A 112 -2.38 17.15 -10.58
CA GLN A 112 -2.82 18.36 -11.26
C GLN A 112 -2.66 19.62 -10.39
N PRO A 113 -1.92 20.64 -10.85
CA PRO A 113 -1.38 20.78 -12.20
C PRO A 113 -0.04 20.04 -12.38
N SER A 114 0.22 19.57 -13.61
CA SER A 114 1.40 18.71 -13.92
C SER A 114 2.72 19.47 -13.94
N ASP A 115 2.67 20.78 -14.12
CA ASP A 115 3.81 21.71 -14.07
C ASP A 115 4.24 22.02 -12.63
N LEU A 116 3.45 21.60 -11.62
CA LEU A 116 3.69 21.85 -10.20
C LEU A 116 3.82 23.36 -9.89
N SER A 117 3.21 24.21 -10.70
CA SER A 117 3.19 25.67 -10.49
C SER A 117 2.41 26.08 -9.25
N LEU A 118 1.45 25.25 -8.86
CA LEU A 118 0.62 25.39 -7.67
C LEU A 118 0.57 24.05 -6.93
N ASN A 119 0.08 24.08 -5.68
CA ASN A 119 -0.08 22.88 -4.87
C ASN A 119 -0.90 21.82 -5.62
N PRO A 120 -0.30 20.68 -6.02
CA PRO A 120 -0.98 19.75 -6.89
C PRO A 120 -1.96 18.89 -6.11
N ILE A 121 -3.14 18.73 -6.68
CA ILE A 121 -4.13 17.78 -6.23
C ILE A 121 -3.75 16.42 -6.81
N ILE A 122 -3.61 15.43 -5.92
CA ILE A 122 -3.38 14.03 -6.30
C ILE A 122 -4.70 13.29 -6.15
N SER A 123 -5.30 12.89 -7.26
CA SER A 123 -6.62 12.26 -7.32
C SER A 123 -6.60 10.95 -8.11
N CYS A 124 -7.56 10.06 -7.85
CA CYS A 124 -7.76 8.84 -8.62
C CYS A 124 -9.22 8.73 -9.06
N ASN A 125 -9.50 7.84 -10.03
CA ASN A 125 -10.85 7.63 -10.52
C ASN A 125 -11.67 6.79 -9.51
N LEU A 126 -12.66 7.43 -8.88
CA LEU A 126 -13.55 6.80 -7.89
C LEU A 126 -14.41 5.65 -8.46
N SER A 127 -14.54 5.53 -9.78
CA SER A 127 -15.15 4.35 -10.41
C SER A 127 -14.32 3.08 -10.17
N GLN A 128 -13.02 3.20 -9.91
CA GLN A 128 -12.16 2.06 -9.60
C GLN A 128 -12.30 1.64 -8.12
N PRO A 129 -12.54 0.35 -7.83
CA PRO A 129 -12.75 -0.12 -6.46
C PRO A 129 -11.53 0.16 -5.57
N LEU A 130 -10.32 0.00 -6.11
CA LEU A 130 -9.08 0.27 -5.40
C LEU A 130 -8.93 1.75 -5.03
N CYS A 131 -9.41 2.68 -5.86
CA CYS A 131 -9.43 4.11 -5.52
C CYS A 131 -10.36 4.41 -4.33
N LYS A 132 -11.49 3.69 -4.21
CA LYS A 132 -12.41 3.84 -3.08
C LYS A 132 -11.76 3.43 -1.77
N GLU A 133 -10.87 2.45 -1.76
CA GLU A 133 -10.12 2.08 -0.55
C GLU A 133 -9.13 3.17 -0.10
N PHE A 134 -8.62 3.96 -1.05
CA PHE A 134 -7.75 5.11 -0.77
C PHE A 134 -8.52 6.35 -0.33
N SER A 135 -9.75 6.53 -0.82
CA SER A 135 -10.61 7.62 -0.39
C SER A 135 -11.22 7.28 0.98
N ASP A 136 -10.80 7.97 2.04
CA ASP A 136 -11.45 7.92 3.37
C ASP A 136 -12.90 8.41 3.38
N ARG A 137 -13.49 8.69 2.22
CA ARG A 137 -14.92 8.93 2.11
C ARG A 137 -15.66 7.61 2.40
N ILE A 138 -15.85 7.35 3.68
CA ILE A 138 -17.15 6.98 4.23
C ILE A 138 -18.12 7.97 3.57
N LEU A 139 -18.69 7.58 2.43
CA LEU A 139 -19.96 8.14 2.01
C LEU A 139 -20.92 7.61 3.07
N ASP A 140 -21.04 8.35 4.17
CA ASP A 140 -22.13 8.21 5.12
C ASP A 140 -23.41 8.17 4.28
N LYS A 141 -24.07 7.03 4.36
CA LYS A 141 -25.37 6.79 3.74
C LYS A 141 -26.46 7.16 4.71
#